data_AF-A0A196MWS8-F1
#
_entry.id   AF-A0A196MWS8-F1
#
_cell.length_a   1.000
_cell.length_b   1.000
_cell.length_c   1.000
_cell.angle_alpha   90.00
_cell.angle_beta   90.00
_cell.angle_gamma   90.00
#
_symmetry.space_group_name_H-M   'P 1'
#
loop_
_entity.id
_entity.type
_entity.pdbx_description
1 polymer ?
#
loop_
_entity_poly.entity_id
_entity_poly.type
_entity_poly.pdbx_seq_one_letter_code
_entity_poly.pdbx_strand_id
1 'polypeptide(L)'
;MTSRQIVGTFHGVVIEVAAWDGSAAAVDLSCACMFAEEVGGRPPVGGLAHLDAALDGQLLQLRAEGLFAATAGETLYLDPLPAAVAARALLILGMGTPTGWTARNLTPAVRQAVSTALMLGVESGALAPSMLDSGLGPDKTSGAPAAMVQGLAAALDAQARLQMAGLVRPLSLTRWVFDVGAERFDGAVRAFAAALADH
;
A
#
# COMPACT_ATOMS: atom_id res chain seq x y z
N MET A 1 -8.05 -15.28 -12.67
CA MET A 1 -6.60 -15.54 -12.67
C MET A 1 -5.91 -14.30 -12.14
N THR A 2 -5.02 -14.46 -11.19
CA THR A 2 -4.23 -13.35 -10.63
C THR A 2 -3.07 -13.04 -11.57
N SER A 3 -3.05 -11.83 -12.14
CA SER A 3 -1.91 -11.36 -12.93
C SER A 3 -0.85 -10.83 -11.99
N ARG A 4 0.41 -11.25 -12.20
CA ARG A 4 1.55 -10.79 -11.42
C ARG A 4 2.84 -10.79 -12.23
N GLN A 5 3.69 -9.82 -11.98
CA GLN A 5 4.97 -9.68 -12.69
C GLN A 5 6.02 -8.97 -11.82
N ILE A 6 7.22 -9.55 -11.77
CA ILE A 6 8.39 -8.91 -11.18
C ILE A 6 8.83 -7.76 -12.09
N VAL A 7 9.02 -6.58 -11.50
CA VAL A 7 9.46 -5.37 -12.21
C VAL A 7 10.91 -4.99 -11.88
N GLY A 8 11.50 -5.59 -10.85
CA GLY A 8 12.93 -5.48 -10.57
C GLY A 8 13.29 -5.88 -9.15
N THR A 9 14.47 -5.44 -8.70
CA THR A 9 14.99 -5.71 -7.35
C THR A 9 15.72 -4.48 -6.84
N PHE A 10 15.51 -4.12 -5.57
CA PHE A 10 16.15 -2.97 -4.93
C PHE A 10 16.57 -3.31 -3.50
N HIS A 11 17.84 -3.07 -3.14
CA HIS A 11 18.44 -3.54 -1.87
C HIS A 11 18.17 -5.02 -1.55
N GLY A 12 18.11 -5.87 -2.57
CA GLY A 12 17.80 -7.30 -2.40
C GLY A 12 16.31 -7.64 -2.21
N VAL A 13 15.42 -6.63 -2.20
CA VAL A 13 13.96 -6.82 -2.19
C VAL A 13 13.45 -6.98 -3.61
N VAL A 14 12.76 -8.09 -3.90
CA VAL A 14 12.05 -8.29 -5.16
C VAL A 14 10.83 -7.39 -5.20
N ILE A 15 10.72 -6.56 -6.24
CA ILE A 15 9.59 -5.67 -6.46
C ILE A 15 8.67 -6.28 -7.50
N GLU A 16 7.42 -6.48 -7.14
CA GLU A 16 6.39 -7.11 -7.95
C GLU A 16 5.18 -6.17 -8.12
N VAL A 17 4.53 -6.27 -9.27
CA VAL A 17 3.20 -5.70 -9.49
C VAL A 17 2.22 -6.86 -9.60
N ALA A 18 1.12 -6.79 -8.85
CA ALA A 18 0.06 -7.79 -8.88
C ALA A 18 -1.30 -7.12 -9.03
N ALA A 19 -2.26 -7.84 -9.59
CA ALA A 19 -3.67 -7.47 -9.55
C ALA A 19 -4.40 -8.39 -8.57
N TRP A 20 -4.59 -7.91 -7.35
CA TRP A 20 -5.27 -8.61 -6.27
C TRP A 20 -6.61 -7.99 -5.93
N ASP A 21 -7.41 -8.81 -5.27
CA ASP A 21 -8.47 -8.30 -4.42
C ASP A 21 -7.85 -7.80 -3.10
N GLY A 22 -8.39 -6.74 -2.50
CA GLY A 22 -7.85 -6.14 -1.28
C GLY A 22 -7.72 -7.11 -0.10
N SER A 23 -8.50 -8.20 -0.09
CA SER A 23 -8.46 -9.27 0.92
C SER A 23 -7.54 -10.45 0.56
N ALA A 24 -7.14 -10.59 -0.70
CA ALA A 24 -6.51 -11.79 -1.25
C ALA A 24 -4.96 -11.76 -1.26
N ALA A 25 -4.36 -10.65 -0.84
CA ALA A 25 -2.91 -10.49 -0.77
C ALA A 25 -2.29 -11.46 0.26
N ALA A 26 -1.75 -12.58 -0.21
CA ALA A 26 -1.08 -13.59 0.63
C ALA A 26 0.35 -13.16 0.98
N VAL A 27 0.47 -12.21 1.91
CA VAL A 27 1.74 -11.64 2.41
C VAL A 27 1.73 -11.54 3.94
N ASP A 28 2.89 -11.30 4.51
CA ASP A 28 3.02 -11.10 5.96
C ASP A 28 2.34 -9.79 6.42
N LEU A 29 2.48 -8.72 5.64
CA LEU A 29 1.85 -7.43 5.90
C LEU A 29 1.17 -6.90 4.63
N SER A 30 -0.16 -6.86 4.61
CA SER A 30 -0.90 -6.19 3.54
C SER A 30 -1.27 -4.78 3.98
N CYS A 31 -0.91 -3.79 3.16
CA CYS A 31 -1.17 -2.39 3.43
C CYS A 31 -2.28 -1.88 2.50
N ALA A 32 -3.23 -1.14 3.03
CA ALA A 32 -4.27 -0.48 2.24
C ALA A 32 -4.34 1.00 2.60
N CYS A 33 -4.55 1.85 1.62
CA CYS A 33 -4.83 3.27 1.86
C CYS A 33 -6.34 3.49 2.05
N MET A 34 -6.69 4.44 2.91
CA MET A 34 -8.07 4.86 3.15
C MET A 34 -8.13 6.38 3.25
N PHE A 35 -9.13 7.00 2.64
CA PHE A 35 -9.41 8.42 2.78
C PHE A 35 -10.39 8.66 3.93
N ALA A 36 -10.38 9.88 4.49
CA ALA A 36 -11.35 10.30 5.50
C ALA A 36 -12.80 10.27 4.96
N GLU A 37 -12.95 10.41 3.65
CA GLU A 37 -14.19 10.25 2.89
C GLU A 37 -13.85 9.94 1.42
N GLU A 38 -14.76 9.29 0.72
CA GLU A 38 -14.66 9.10 -0.73
C GLU A 38 -15.15 10.34 -1.49
N VAL A 39 -14.73 10.47 -2.75
CA VAL A 39 -15.15 11.57 -3.62
C VAL A 39 -16.68 11.58 -3.77
N GLY A 40 -17.30 12.67 -3.29
CA GLY A 40 -18.74 12.88 -3.35
C GLY A 40 -19.53 12.14 -2.27
N GLY A 41 -18.88 11.62 -1.21
CA GLY A 41 -19.56 10.95 -0.09
C GLY A 41 -20.19 9.61 -0.47
N ARG A 42 -19.73 8.98 -1.55
CA ARG A 42 -20.20 7.66 -1.99
C ARG A 42 -19.50 6.56 -1.17
N PRO A 43 -20.09 5.36 -1.04
CA PRO A 43 -19.35 4.23 -0.49
C PRO A 43 -18.09 3.92 -1.32
N PRO A 44 -17.02 3.38 -0.72
CA PRO A 44 -15.88 2.88 -1.48
C PRO A 44 -16.32 1.73 -2.39
N VAL A 45 -15.55 1.49 -3.44
CA VAL A 45 -15.75 0.36 -4.37
C VAL A 45 -14.46 -0.45 -4.49
N GLY A 46 -14.49 -1.56 -5.25
CA GLY A 46 -13.27 -2.31 -5.57
C GLY A 46 -12.61 -2.95 -4.35
N GLY A 47 -11.28 -2.93 -4.33
CA GLY A 47 -10.48 -3.66 -3.35
C GLY A 47 -10.72 -3.18 -1.92
N LEU A 48 -10.90 -1.87 -1.69
CA LEU A 48 -11.21 -1.33 -0.38
C LEU A 48 -12.59 -1.80 0.14
N ALA A 49 -13.60 -1.85 -0.73
CA ALA A 49 -14.93 -2.35 -0.37
C ALA A 49 -14.91 -3.85 -0.06
N HIS A 50 -14.15 -4.63 -0.84
CA HIS A 50 -13.99 -6.06 -0.59
C HIS A 50 -13.20 -6.34 0.69
N LEU A 51 -12.18 -5.53 0.99
CA LEU A 51 -11.44 -5.61 2.25
C LEU A 51 -12.34 -5.30 3.45
N ASP A 52 -13.14 -4.22 3.39
CA ASP A 52 -14.09 -3.89 4.45
C ASP A 52 -15.13 -5.01 4.64
N ALA A 53 -15.66 -5.58 3.56
CA ALA A 53 -16.56 -6.73 3.62
C ALA A 53 -15.89 -7.97 4.25
N ALA A 54 -14.62 -8.24 3.97
CA ALA A 54 -13.85 -9.32 4.59
C ALA A 54 -13.58 -9.09 6.09
N LEU A 55 -13.73 -7.85 6.56
CA LEU A 55 -13.66 -7.42 7.96
C LEU A 55 -15.06 -7.19 8.56
N ASP A 56 -16.13 -7.72 7.96
CA ASP A 56 -17.52 -7.57 8.41
C ASP A 56 -17.97 -6.09 8.57
N GLY A 57 -17.44 -5.18 7.74
CA GLY A 57 -17.78 -3.76 7.77
C GLY A 57 -17.06 -2.95 8.85
N GLN A 58 -16.14 -3.57 9.59
CA GLN A 58 -15.48 -2.91 10.72
C GLN A 58 -14.59 -1.75 10.29
N LEU A 59 -14.01 -1.76 9.10
CA LEU A 59 -13.09 -0.70 8.69
C LEU A 59 -13.87 0.62 8.50
N LEU A 60 -15.02 0.57 7.82
CA LEU A 60 -15.91 1.72 7.70
C LEU A 60 -16.53 2.13 9.03
N GLN A 61 -16.86 1.16 9.90
CA GLN A 61 -17.37 1.44 11.23
C GLN A 61 -16.35 2.20 12.09
N LEU A 62 -15.09 1.75 12.13
CA LEU A 62 -13.99 2.42 12.86
C LEU A 62 -13.79 3.86 12.37
N ARG A 63 -13.94 4.11 11.06
CA ARG A 63 -13.91 5.47 10.49
C ARG A 63 -15.10 6.30 10.94
N ALA A 64 -16.31 5.75 10.90
CA ALA A 64 -17.53 6.44 11.31
C ALA A 64 -17.53 6.80 12.82
N GLU A 65 -16.94 5.93 13.64
CA GLU A 65 -16.80 6.13 15.09
C GLU A 65 -15.63 7.05 15.47
N GLY A 66 -14.77 7.42 14.51
CA GLY A 66 -13.59 8.26 14.75
C GLY A 66 -12.44 7.56 15.47
N LEU A 67 -12.49 6.22 15.60
CA LEU A 67 -11.40 5.42 16.15
C LEU A 67 -10.21 5.31 15.18
N PHE A 68 -10.49 5.42 13.88
CA PHE A 68 -9.51 5.63 12.84
C PHE A 68 -10.09 6.58 11.79
N ALA A 69 -9.80 7.87 11.88
CA ALA A 69 -10.43 8.88 11.03
C ALA A 69 -9.85 8.94 9.60
N ALA A 70 -8.86 8.09 9.30
CA ALA A 70 -8.12 8.07 8.04
C ALA A 70 -7.52 9.44 7.68
N THR A 71 -7.10 10.19 8.71
CA THR A 71 -6.37 11.45 8.55
C THR A 71 -4.99 11.21 7.94
N ALA A 72 -4.44 12.19 7.22
CA ALA A 72 -3.17 12.00 6.53
C ALA A 72 -2.03 11.66 7.50
N GLY A 73 -1.43 10.48 7.33
CA GLY A 73 -0.34 9.98 8.18
C GLY A 73 -0.78 9.12 9.38
N GLU A 74 -2.09 9.02 9.63
CA GLU A 74 -2.65 8.11 10.61
C GLU A 74 -2.47 6.65 10.16
N THR A 75 -2.29 5.75 11.12
CA THR A 75 -2.19 4.30 10.85
C THR A 75 -3.03 3.49 11.80
N LEU A 76 -3.64 2.44 11.26
CA LEU A 76 -4.31 1.40 12.02
C LEU A 76 -3.67 0.04 11.68
N TYR A 77 -3.08 -0.61 12.67
CA TYR A 77 -2.51 -1.95 12.54
C TYR A 77 -3.49 -2.98 13.11
N LEU A 78 -3.79 -4.04 12.36
CA LEU A 78 -4.74 -5.09 12.75
C LEU A 78 -4.08 -6.47 12.70
N ASP A 79 -4.13 -7.15 13.84
CA ASP A 79 -3.66 -8.52 14.08
C ASP A 79 -4.26 -8.98 15.44
N PRO A 80 -5.04 -10.08 15.52
CA PRO A 80 -5.33 -11.06 14.47
C PRO A 80 -6.39 -10.60 13.46
N LEU A 81 -6.47 -11.32 12.34
CA LEU A 81 -7.43 -11.07 11.26
C LEU A 81 -8.44 -12.22 11.10
N PRO A 82 -9.65 -11.96 10.58
CA PRO A 82 -10.58 -13.01 10.16
C PRO A 82 -9.99 -13.87 9.04
N ALA A 83 -10.42 -15.13 8.96
CA ALA A 83 -9.95 -16.08 7.95
C ALA A 83 -10.23 -15.66 6.49
N ALA A 84 -11.13 -14.69 6.27
CA ALA A 84 -11.41 -14.12 4.96
C ALA A 84 -10.27 -13.24 4.42
N VAL A 85 -9.34 -12.79 5.28
CA VAL A 85 -8.18 -12.00 4.88
C VAL A 85 -6.96 -12.91 4.79
N ALA A 86 -6.33 -12.98 3.61
CA ALA A 86 -5.21 -13.89 3.35
C ALA A 86 -3.88 -13.42 3.97
N ALA A 87 -3.74 -12.13 4.26
CA ALA A 87 -2.55 -11.58 4.88
C ALA A 87 -2.45 -11.99 6.36
N ARG A 88 -1.23 -12.03 6.91
CA ARG A 88 -1.06 -12.28 8.36
C ARG A 88 -1.46 -11.08 9.21
N ALA A 89 -1.14 -9.87 8.75
CA ALA A 89 -1.51 -8.62 9.40
C ALA A 89 -1.90 -7.54 8.37
N LEU A 90 -2.70 -6.56 8.80
CA LEU A 90 -3.05 -5.38 7.99
C LEU A 90 -2.45 -4.11 8.55
N LEU A 91 -2.06 -3.20 7.65
CA LEU A 91 -1.78 -1.80 7.98
C LEU A 91 -2.65 -0.89 7.11
N ILE A 92 -3.58 -0.17 7.72
CA ILE A 92 -4.38 0.84 7.04
C ILE A 92 -3.69 2.20 7.20
N LEU A 93 -3.47 2.88 6.07
CA LEU A 93 -2.81 4.18 5.98
C LEU A 93 -3.85 5.25 5.67
N GLY A 94 -3.98 6.23 6.57
CA GLY A 94 -4.85 7.39 6.37
C GLY A 94 -4.27 8.35 5.34
N MET A 95 -5.09 8.71 4.35
CA MET A 95 -4.72 9.59 3.23
C MET A 95 -5.30 11.00 3.36
N GLY A 96 -6.12 11.25 4.39
CA GLY A 96 -6.83 12.52 4.58
C GLY A 96 -7.98 12.70 3.62
N THR A 97 -8.30 13.97 3.29
CA THR A 97 -9.39 14.30 2.36
C THR A 97 -8.94 14.13 0.89
N PRO A 98 -9.84 13.69 -0.01
CA PRO A 98 -9.60 13.70 -1.45
C PRO A 98 -9.37 15.10 -2.05
N THR A 99 -9.79 16.16 -1.34
CA THR A 99 -9.63 17.55 -1.76
C THR A 99 -8.15 17.95 -1.72
N GLY A 100 -7.62 18.42 -2.85
CA GLY A 100 -6.21 18.79 -2.97
C GLY A 100 -5.23 17.61 -3.01
N TRP A 101 -5.72 16.37 -2.92
CA TRP A 101 -4.90 15.17 -3.01
C TRP A 101 -4.30 14.99 -4.41
N THR A 102 -3.04 14.55 -4.46
CA THR A 102 -2.33 14.17 -5.69
C THR A 102 -1.54 12.89 -5.46
N ALA A 103 -1.11 12.22 -6.54
CA ALA A 103 -0.26 11.04 -6.47
C ALA A 103 1.00 11.21 -5.56
N ARG A 104 1.53 12.43 -5.43
CA ARG A 104 2.69 12.71 -4.55
C ARG A 104 2.42 12.42 -3.07
N ASN A 105 1.16 12.44 -2.66
CA ASN A 105 0.76 12.08 -1.29
C ASN A 105 1.01 10.60 -0.97
N LEU A 106 1.23 9.73 -1.99
CA LEU A 106 1.61 8.34 -1.76
C LEU A 106 3.04 8.16 -1.29
N THR A 107 3.97 9.07 -1.62
CA THR A 107 5.37 8.93 -1.22
C THR A 107 5.56 8.77 0.29
N PRO A 108 5.03 9.67 1.15
CA PRO A 108 5.11 9.47 2.60
C PRO A 108 4.35 8.22 3.07
N ALA A 109 3.19 7.89 2.49
CA ALA A 109 2.40 6.72 2.88
C ALA A 109 3.13 5.39 2.59
N VAL A 110 3.71 5.24 1.39
CA VAL A 110 4.51 4.05 1.05
C VAL A 110 5.78 3.97 1.89
N ARG A 111 6.45 5.11 2.12
CA ARG A 111 7.63 5.13 3.00
C ARG A 111 7.27 4.63 4.40
N GLN A 112 6.14 5.06 4.94
CA GLN A 112 5.65 4.61 6.25
C GLN A 112 5.31 3.12 6.23
N ALA A 113 4.61 2.64 5.21
CA ALA A 113 4.28 1.22 5.04
C ALA A 113 5.52 0.32 5.03
N VAL A 114 6.51 0.66 4.20
CA VAL A 114 7.76 -0.10 4.08
C VAL A 114 8.55 -0.01 5.39
N SER A 115 8.63 1.17 6.00
CA SER A 115 9.32 1.33 7.31
C SER A 115 8.67 0.49 8.41
N THR A 116 7.34 0.38 8.43
CA THR A 116 6.61 -0.49 9.36
C THR A 116 6.90 -1.96 9.08
N ALA A 117 6.92 -2.39 7.82
CA ALA A 117 7.29 -3.77 7.46
C ALA A 117 8.71 -4.12 7.95
N LEU A 118 9.66 -3.21 7.74
CA LEU A 118 11.04 -3.36 8.21
C LEU A 118 11.14 -3.44 9.74
N MET A 119 10.41 -2.57 10.45
CA MET A 119 10.37 -2.57 11.91
C MET A 119 9.79 -3.87 12.47
N LEU A 120 8.74 -4.40 11.84
CA LEU A 120 8.12 -5.67 12.21
C LEU A 120 8.96 -6.89 11.83
N GLY A 121 9.97 -6.72 10.96
CA GLY A 121 10.84 -7.80 10.49
C GLY A 121 10.10 -8.82 9.62
N VAL A 122 9.08 -8.39 8.87
CA VAL A 122 8.32 -9.28 7.98
C VAL A 122 9.11 -9.61 6.71
N GLU A 123 8.84 -10.78 6.12
CA GLU A 123 9.54 -11.23 4.91
C GLU A 123 8.88 -10.71 3.62
N SER A 124 7.58 -10.42 3.66
CA SER A 124 6.85 -9.93 2.49
C SER A 124 5.82 -8.86 2.82
N GLY A 125 5.69 -7.85 1.95
CA GLY A 125 4.69 -6.80 2.09
C GLY A 125 3.93 -6.54 0.80
N ALA A 126 2.75 -5.97 0.92
CA ALA A 126 1.96 -5.48 -0.20
C ALA A 126 1.37 -4.11 0.11
N LEU A 127 1.12 -3.29 -0.92
CA LEU A 127 0.37 -2.05 -0.77
C LEU A 127 -0.62 -1.82 -1.90
N ALA A 128 -1.89 -1.66 -1.53
CA ALA A 128 -2.98 -1.17 -2.37
C ALA A 128 -3.26 0.32 -2.06
N PRO A 129 -3.12 1.23 -3.04
CA PRO A 129 -3.25 2.67 -2.80
C PRO A 129 -4.71 3.17 -2.78
N SER A 130 -5.69 2.32 -3.12
CA SER A 130 -7.14 2.57 -3.05
C SER A 130 -7.65 3.87 -3.69
N MET A 131 -6.86 4.53 -4.54
CA MET A 131 -7.22 5.86 -5.08
C MET A 131 -8.49 5.81 -5.92
N LEU A 132 -8.60 4.79 -6.79
CA LEU A 132 -9.73 4.60 -7.70
C LEU A 132 -10.97 4.13 -6.93
N ASP A 133 -10.75 3.29 -5.92
CA ASP A 133 -11.77 2.78 -4.99
C ASP A 133 -12.46 3.92 -4.24
N SER A 134 -11.73 5.01 -3.96
CA SER A 134 -12.26 6.23 -3.36
C SER A 134 -12.78 7.27 -4.37
N GLY A 135 -12.78 6.94 -5.67
CA GLY A 135 -13.36 7.76 -6.73
C GLY A 135 -12.44 8.84 -7.32
N LEU A 136 -11.12 8.77 -7.09
CA LEU A 136 -10.16 9.69 -7.71
C LEU A 136 -9.98 9.38 -9.21
N GLY A 137 -9.94 10.44 -10.02
CA GLY A 137 -9.74 10.35 -11.46
C GLY A 137 -8.27 10.31 -11.90
N PRO A 138 -7.99 9.99 -13.18
CA PRO A 138 -6.65 9.93 -13.74
C PRO A 138 -5.82 11.23 -13.59
N ASP A 139 -6.50 12.38 -13.54
CA ASP A 139 -5.90 13.70 -13.31
C ASP A 139 -5.14 13.76 -11.98
N LYS A 140 -5.61 13.03 -10.97
CA LYS A 140 -4.96 12.95 -9.65
C LYS A 140 -4.02 11.75 -9.51
N THR A 141 -4.25 10.66 -10.25
CA THR A 141 -3.56 9.38 -10.03
C THR A 141 -2.43 9.06 -11.02
N SER A 142 -2.25 9.84 -12.10
CA SER A 142 -1.30 9.52 -13.20
C SER A 142 0.17 9.34 -12.78
N GLY A 143 0.60 9.95 -11.68
CA GLY A 143 1.96 9.84 -11.14
C GLY A 143 2.14 8.78 -10.03
N ALA A 144 1.14 7.95 -9.76
CA ALA A 144 1.16 7.06 -8.60
C ALA A 144 2.33 6.06 -8.58
N PRO A 145 2.64 5.33 -9.67
CA PRO A 145 3.77 4.39 -9.66
C PRO A 145 5.10 5.04 -9.27
N ALA A 146 5.42 6.21 -9.83
CA ALA A 146 6.63 6.95 -9.50
C ALA A 146 6.66 7.38 -8.03
N ALA A 147 5.56 7.94 -7.51
CA ALA A 147 5.47 8.36 -6.11
C ALA A 147 5.61 7.18 -5.13
N MET A 148 5.06 6.02 -5.49
CA MET A 148 5.13 4.79 -4.70
C MET A 148 6.54 4.19 -4.70
N VAL A 149 7.19 4.08 -5.86
CA VAL A 149 8.59 3.64 -5.95
C VAL A 149 9.50 4.58 -5.16
N GLN A 150 9.32 5.90 -5.28
CA GLN A 150 10.08 6.88 -4.52
C GLN A 150 9.94 6.67 -3.00
N GLY A 151 8.73 6.37 -2.50
CA GLY A 151 8.50 6.08 -1.09
C GLY A 151 9.19 4.80 -0.63
N LEU A 152 9.12 3.74 -1.44
CA LEU A 152 9.80 2.47 -1.18
C LEU A 152 11.32 2.64 -1.17
N ALA A 153 11.88 3.29 -2.19
CA ALA A 153 13.31 3.55 -2.31
C ALA A 153 13.82 4.35 -1.10
N ALA A 154 13.10 5.41 -0.70
CA ALA A 154 13.47 6.22 0.47
C ALA A 154 13.48 5.42 1.78
N ALA A 155 12.58 4.46 1.96
CA ALA A 155 12.58 3.61 3.15
C ALA A 155 13.74 2.60 3.14
N LEU A 156 13.99 1.95 2.00
CA LEU A 156 15.06 0.96 1.87
C LEU A 156 16.46 1.58 1.93
N ASP A 157 16.65 2.75 1.31
CA ASP A 157 17.90 3.53 1.43
C ASP A 157 18.19 3.92 2.88
N ALA A 158 17.16 4.36 3.62
CA ALA A 158 17.31 4.70 5.02
C ALA A 158 17.70 3.46 5.85
N GLN A 159 17.05 2.33 5.62
CA GLN A 159 17.39 1.06 6.27
C GLN A 159 18.83 0.64 5.99
N ALA A 160 19.26 0.68 4.72
CA ALA A 160 20.62 0.30 4.33
C ALA A 160 21.67 1.17 5.04
N ARG A 161 21.45 2.49 5.10
CA ARG A 161 22.35 3.43 5.81
C ARG A 161 22.37 3.17 7.33
N LEU A 162 21.22 2.93 7.94
CA LEU A 162 21.14 2.60 9.37
C LEU A 162 21.80 1.26 9.68
N GLN A 163 21.69 0.27 8.77
CA GLN A 163 22.33 -1.03 8.91
C GLN A 163 23.86 -0.91 8.82
N MET A 164 24.37 -0.12 7.88
CA MET A 164 25.81 0.19 7.79
C MET A 164 26.34 0.87 9.06
N ALA A 165 25.51 1.67 9.73
CA ALA A 165 25.85 2.29 11.00
C ALA A 165 25.68 1.36 12.21
N GLY A 166 25.20 0.12 12.02
CA GLY A 166 24.94 -0.83 13.12
C GLY A 166 23.75 -0.46 14.01
N LEU A 167 22.84 0.39 13.53
CA LEU A 167 21.72 0.92 14.32
C LEU A 167 20.41 0.15 14.15
N VAL A 168 20.33 -0.73 13.16
CA VAL A 168 19.15 -1.57 12.89
C VAL A 168 19.57 -2.99 12.53
N ARG A 169 18.62 -3.92 12.66
CA ARG A 169 18.80 -5.32 12.25
C ARG A 169 18.93 -5.44 10.73
N PRO A 170 19.57 -6.51 10.22
CA PRO A 170 19.56 -6.82 8.80
C PRO A 170 18.15 -6.90 8.21
N LEU A 171 18.04 -6.50 6.95
CA LEU A 171 16.81 -6.57 6.18
C LEU A 171 16.22 -7.99 6.17
N SER A 172 15.01 -8.15 6.70
CA SER A 172 14.23 -9.40 6.60
C SER A 172 13.26 -9.39 5.40
N LEU A 173 12.87 -8.19 4.95
CA LEU A 173 11.97 -8.03 3.82
C LEU A 173 12.65 -8.50 2.52
N THR A 174 12.07 -9.49 1.85
CA THR A 174 12.59 -10.06 0.60
C THR A 174 11.70 -9.79 -0.59
N ARG A 175 10.41 -9.47 -0.36
CA ARG A 175 9.43 -9.19 -1.43
C ARG A 175 8.52 -8.03 -1.06
N TRP A 176 8.33 -7.10 -1.99
CA TRP A 176 7.33 -6.04 -1.88
C TRP A 176 6.45 -6.00 -3.13
N VAL A 177 5.14 -6.00 -2.93
CA VAL A 177 4.15 -6.02 -4.01
C VAL A 177 3.37 -4.71 -4.06
N PHE A 178 3.31 -4.10 -5.23
CA PHE A 178 2.37 -3.03 -5.51
C PHE A 178 1.11 -3.60 -6.13
N ASP A 179 -0.01 -3.47 -5.43
CA ASP A 179 -1.30 -3.96 -5.89
C ASP A 179 -1.99 -2.90 -6.77
N VAL A 180 -2.50 -3.34 -7.92
CA VAL A 180 -3.11 -2.49 -8.93
C VAL A 180 -4.40 -3.10 -9.45
N GLY A 181 -5.34 -2.25 -9.88
CA GLY A 181 -6.56 -2.73 -10.53
C GLY A 181 -6.25 -3.55 -11.79
N ALA A 182 -6.92 -4.69 -11.95
CA ALA A 182 -6.66 -5.66 -13.02
C ALA A 182 -6.67 -5.05 -14.44
N GLU A 183 -7.57 -4.09 -14.69
CA GLU A 183 -7.70 -3.41 -15.98
C GLU A 183 -6.44 -2.60 -16.38
N ARG A 184 -5.59 -2.26 -15.41
CA ARG A 184 -4.41 -1.41 -15.60
C ARG A 184 -3.10 -2.17 -15.49
N PHE A 185 -3.15 -3.49 -15.30
CA PHE A 185 -1.99 -4.33 -14.97
C PHE A 185 -0.80 -4.10 -15.92
N ASP A 186 -0.97 -4.26 -17.23
CA ASP A 186 0.13 -4.11 -18.20
C ASP A 186 0.73 -2.71 -18.22
N GLY A 187 -0.11 -1.68 -18.07
CA GLY A 187 0.33 -0.29 -18.00
C GLY A 187 1.08 0.01 -16.71
N ALA A 188 0.60 -0.53 -15.60
CA ALA A 188 1.22 -0.40 -14.29
C ALA A 188 2.59 -1.09 -14.26
N VAL A 189 2.70 -2.32 -14.76
CA VAL A 189 3.98 -3.05 -14.86
C VAL A 189 5.04 -2.19 -15.56
N ARG A 190 4.70 -1.60 -16.71
CA ARG A 190 5.64 -0.72 -17.44
C ARG A 190 6.00 0.53 -16.64
N ALA A 191 5.02 1.16 -15.99
CA ALA A 191 5.24 2.38 -15.22
C ALA A 191 6.08 2.14 -13.95
N PHE A 192 5.85 1.04 -13.24
CA PHE A 192 6.65 0.65 -12.07
C PHE A 192 8.06 0.25 -12.47
N ALA A 193 8.23 -0.51 -13.56
CA ALA A 193 9.55 -0.86 -14.06
C ALA A 193 10.36 0.38 -14.48
N ALA A 194 9.73 1.34 -15.17
CA ALA A 194 10.37 2.61 -15.54
C ALA A 194 10.76 3.43 -14.30
N ALA A 195 9.84 3.59 -13.35
CA ALA A 195 10.12 4.32 -12.12
C ALA A 195 11.23 3.68 -11.27
N LEU A 196 11.31 2.35 -11.26
CA LEU A 196 12.36 1.64 -10.52
C LEU A 196 13.74 1.79 -11.18
N ALA A 197 13.80 1.93 -12.51
CA ALA A 197 15.06 2.14 -13.23
C ALA A 197 15.73 3.50 -12.95
N ASP A 198 15.00 4.45 -12.35
CA ASP A 198 15.51 5.75 -11.94
C ASP A 198 16.20 5.73 -10.54
N HIS A 199 16.31 4.56 -9.90
CA HIS A 199 16.89 4.34 -8.57
C HIS A 199 18.01 3.29 -8.57
#